data_AF-A0A815PNM2-F1
#
_entry.id   AF-A0A815PNM2-F1
#
_cell.length_a   1.000
_cell.length_b   1.000
_cell.length_c   1.000
_cell.angle_alpha   90.00
_cell.angle_beta   90.00
_cell.angle_gamma   90.00
#
_symmetry.space_group_name_H-M   'P 1'
#
loop_
_entity.id
_entity.type
_entity.pdbx_description
1 polymer ?
#
loop_
_entity_poly.entity_id
_entity_poly.type
_entity_poly.pdbx_seq_one_letter_code
_entity_poly.pdbx_strand_id
1 'polypeptide(L)'
;MGSPFTMVLANIYMLEWEQKLIAHQNRHHGIYGRYIDDVFMTTNLSKDEILQQLNETMKTDPNIKITITINQSLEYLDATIENNNGNLKTTIYHKSAWEPYILPYESDHPRHIHANIIYTMLVRAARLCSTVEDFDMERLSTEMILLLNGYPPKFLQQHMKNFFIQHDAMSVWTELNSEAYQQLHNALLYKPTRRELKSKVQTNGHLIQNRNNYEHKDQIYLHYTFENGPLVGFKKEYRQIWEKNYVYPGSRFKNTRLILGTILNRTLQSLLIHKKSKRDMLTRIQPTTEAASRTIQERFHQ
;
A
#
# COMPACT_ATOMS: atom_id res chain seq x y z
N MET A 1 -2.37 7.96 11.29
CA MET A 1 -1.71 8.25 9.99
C MET A 1 -2.13 9.64 9.56
N GLY A 2 -1.18 10.58 9.44
CA GLY A 2 -1.42 12.01 9.29
C GLY A 2 -2.13 12.42 8.00
N SER A 3 -2.44 13.72 7.88
CA SER A 3 -3.03 14.29 6.67
C SER A 3 -2.18 13.92 5.44
N PRO A 4 -2.80 13.45 4.33
CA PRO A 4 -2.06 13.14 3.08
C PRO A 4 -1.19 14.29 2.61
N PHE A 5 -1.61 15.54 2.88
CA PHE A 5 -0.85 16.74 2.55
C PHE A 5 0.45 16.85 3.35
N THR A 6 0.43 16.52 4.65
CA THR A 6 1.61 16.59 5.51
C THR A 6 2.71 15.62 5.04
N MET A 7 2.33 14.40 4.63
CA MET A 7 3.29 13.45 4.07
C MET A 7 3.94 13.93 2.78
N VAL A 8 3.19 14.62 1.93
CA VAL A 8 3.72 15.21 0.70
C VAL A 8 4.71 16.33 1.02
N LEU A 9 4.37 17.22 1.96
CA LEU A 9 5.29 18.27 2.39
C LEU A 9 6.57 17.72 3.01
N ALA A 10 6.47 16.70 3.88
CA ALA A 10 7.63 16.03 4.46
C ALA A 10 8.53 15.43 3.37
N ASN A 11 7.94 14.76 2.38
CA ASN A 11 8.71 14.19 1.27
C ASN A 11 9.41 15.25 0.40
N ILE A 12 8.77 16.39 0.16
CA ILE A 12 9.38 17.51 -0.59
C ILE A 12 10.55 18.09 0.19
N TYR A 13 10.35 18.33 1.49
CA TYR A 13 11.37 18.85 2.39
C TYR A 13 12.59 17.92 2.45
N MET A 14 12.36 16.63 2.69
CA MET A 14 13.42 15.63 2.72
C MET A 14 14.13 15.52 1.37
N LEU A 15 13.41 15.59 0.24
CA LEU A 15 14.04 15.56 -1.08
C LEU A 15 15.02 16.73 -1.30
N GLU A 16 14.67 17.94 -0.84
CA GLU A 16 15.56 19.11 -0.92
C GLU A 16 16.80 18.92 -0.04
N TRP A 17 16.63 18.42 1.17
CA TRP A 17 17.72 18.14 2.10
C TRP A 17 18.67 17.04 1.60
N GLU A 18 18.13 15.98 0.98
CA GLU A 18 18.85 14.79 0.52
C GLU A 18 19.65 14.99 -0.76
N GLN A 19 19.49 16.12 -1.47
CA GLN A 19 20.10 16.33 -2.80
C GLN A 19 21.61 16.08 -2.82
N LYS A 20 22.32 16.48 -1.76
CA LYS A 20 23.77 16.26 -1.65
C LYS A 20 24.13 14.79 -1.54
N LEU A 21 23.36 14.01 -0.77
CA LEU A 21 23.55 12.57 -0.62
C LEU A 21 23.22 11.84 -1.93
N ILE A 22 22.11 12.19 -2.57
CA ILE A 22 21.70 11.63 -3.86
C ILE A 22 22.77 11.92 -4.92
N ALA A 23 23.26 13.15 -5.02
CA ALA A 23 24.29 13.54 -5.97
C ALA A 23 25.62 12.80 -5.71
N HIS A 24 25.99 12.60 -4.45
CA HIS A 24 27.13 11.77 -4.08
C HIS A 24 26.93 10.33 -4.55
N GLN A 25 25.80 9.72 -4.24
CA GLN A 25 25.54 8.32 -4.59
C GLN A 25 25.53 8.07 -6.10
N ASN A 26 24.92 8.98 -6.86
CA ASN A 26 24.94 8.93 -8.32
C ASN A 26 26.37 9.01 -8.89
N ARG A 27 27.26 9.81 -8.29
CA ARG A 27 28.67 9.91 -8.71
C ARG A 27 29.46 8.62 -8.43
N HIS A 28 29.15 7.95 -7.33
CA HIS A 28 29.85 6.76 -6.88
C HIS A 28 29.17 5.45 -7.29
N HIS A 29 28.14 5.50 -8.13
CA HIS A 29 27.32 4.35 -8.54
C HIS A 29 26.77 3.54 -7.37
N GLY A 30 26.51 4.20 -6.24
CA GLY A 30 25.92 3.57 -5.08
C GLY A 30 24.40 3.66 -5.09
N ILE A 31 23.77 2.88 -4.23
CA ILE A 31 22.33 2.83 -4.06
C ILE A 31 21.93 3.89 -3.04
N TYR A 32 20.88 4.63 -3.35
CA TYR A 32 20.18 5.49 -2.38
C TYR A 32 18.68 5.22 -2.50
N GLY A 33 18.05 4.81 -1.41
CA GLY A 33 16.62 4.60 -1.32
C GLY A 33 16.09 5.22 -0.05
N ARG A 34 14.93 5.86 -0.14
CA ARG A 34 14.18 6.31 1.03
C ARG A 34 12.75 5.83 0.95
N TYR A 35 12.25 5.30 2.05
CA TYR A 35 10.85 5.01 2.27
C TYR A 35 10.36 5.76 3.50
N ILE A 36 9.66 6.88 3.26
CA ILE A 36 9.19 7.77 4.32
C ILE A 36 10.37 8.26 5.18
N ASP A 37 10.57 7.68 6.36
CA ASP A 37 11.59 8.09 7.32
C ASP A 37 12.82 7.18 7.28
N ASP A 38 12.71 6.00 6.64
CA ASP A 38 13.80 5.03 6.55
C ASP A 38 14.65 5.28 5.31
N VAL A 39 15.97 5.39 5.50
CA VAL A 39 16.95 5.59 4.42
C VAL A 39 17.90 4.39 4.33
N PHE A 40 18.09 3.88 3.13
CA PHE A 40 19.09 2.87 2.81
C PHE A 40 20.10 3.42 1.81
N MET A 41 21.38 3.16 2.05
CA MET A 41 22.45 3.66 1.21
C MET A 41 23.65 2.70 1.19
N THR A 42 24.28 2.52 0.03
CA THR A 42 25.57 1.80 -0.07
C THR A 42 26.72 2.79 -0.25
N THR A 43 27.92 2.41 0.15
CA THR A 43 29.12 3.24 -0.04
C THR A 43 30.38 2.39 -0.14
N ASN A 44 31.35 2.86 -0.92
CA ASN A 44 32.70 2.28 -0.99
C ASN A 44 33.71 3.09 -0.15
N LEU A 45 33.25 4.15 0.53
CA LEU A 45 34.08 4.93 1.43
C LEU A 45 34.40 4.14 2.70
N SER A 46 35.50 4.51 3.37
CA SER A 46 35.76 4.03 4.72
C SER A 46 34.67 4.49 5.68
N LYS A 47 34.53 3.77 6.80
CA LYS A 47 33.53 4.10 7.84
C LYS A 47 33.67 5.53 8.36
N ASP A 48 34.90 6.01 8.49
CA ASP A 48 35.17 7.35 9.03
C ASP A 48 34.81 8.46 8.03
N GLU A 49 35.14 8.26 6.75
CA GLU A 49 34.80 9.20 5.68
C GLU A 49 33.28 9.34 5.53
N ILE A 50 32.54 8.23 5.53
CA ILE A 50 31.07 8.31 5.40
C ILE A 50 30.43 8.93 6.64
N LEU A 51 30.95 8.65 7.84
CA LEU A 51 30.46 9.27 9.07
C LEU A 51 30.71 10.78 9.05
N GLN A 52 31.88 11.22 8.60
CA GLN A 52 32.17 12.64 8.43
C GLN A 52 31.19 13.30 7.46
N GLN A 53 30.97 12.70 6.30
CA GLN A 53 30.05 13.23 5.29
C GLN A 53 28.60 13.30 5.79
N LEU A 54 28.13 12.27 6.49
CA LEU A 54 26.78 12.25 7.08
C LEU A 54 26.63 13.31 8.16
N ASN A 55 27.64 13.49 9.02
CA ASN A 55 27.65 14.53 10.04
C ASN A 55 27.65 15.95 9.44
N GLU A 56 28.41 16.18 8.36
CA GLU A 56 28.38 17.45 7.63
C GLU A 56 27.03 17.71 6.99
N THR A 57 26.37 16.67 6.48
CA THR A 57 25.02 16.77 5.91
C THR A 57 24.00 17.11 7.00
N MET A 58 24.06 16.47 8.17
CA MET A 58 23.18 16.78 9.31
C MET A 58 23.35 18.21 9.82
N LYS A 59 24.55 18.81 9.74
CA LYS A 59 24.78 20.21 10.12
C LYS A 59 24.05 21.22 9.23
N THR A 60 23.60 20.83 8.04
CA THR A 60 22.89 21.73 7.13
C THR A 60 21.51 22.12 7.65
N ASP A 61 20.89 21.30 8.49
CA ASP A 61 19.59 21.58 9.10
C ASP A 61 19.54 21.04 10.54
N PRO A 62 19.46 21.91 11.56
CA PRO A 62 19.40 21.47 12.96
C PRO A 62 18.14 20.68 13.32
N ASN A 63 17.10 20.71 12.47
CA ASN A 63 15.86 19.99 12.69
C ASN A 63 15.92 18.52 12.25
N ILE A 64 16.90 18.14 11.44
CA ILE A 64 17.05 16.77 10.94
C ILE A 64 18.10 16.03 11.77
N LYS A 65 17.67 14.93 12.38
CA LYS A 65 18.54 14.02 13.14
C LYS A 65 18.44 12.63 12.55
N ILE A 66 19.57 12.08 12.11
CA ILE A 66 19.65 10.73 11.57
C ILE A 66 20.29 9.82 12.61
N THR A 67 19.67 8.66 12.83
CA THR A 67 20.30 7.54 13.53
C THR A 67 21.03 6.71 12.50
N ILE A 68 22.36 6.65 12.62
CA ILE A 68 23.22 5.99 11.62
C ILE A 68 23.63 4.61 12.12
N THR A 69 23.36 3.59 11.30
CA THR A 69 23.87 2.24 11.47
C THR A 69 24.62 1.82 10.21
N ILE A 70 25.91 1.51 10.35
CA ILE A 70 26.78 1.07 9.25
C ILE A 70 27.23 -0.35 9.57
N ASN A 71 26.86 -1.29 8.72
CA ASN A 71 27.24 -2.68 8.85
C ASN A 71 27.22 -3.36 7.47
N GLN A 72 27.84 -4.53 7.37
CA GLN A 72 27.79 -5.38 6.18
C GLN A 72 26.42 -6.03 6.01
N SER A 73 25.70 -6.26 7.11
CA SER A 73 24.32 -6.75 7.14
C SER A 73 23.44 -5.79 7.93
N LEU A 74 22.37 -5.29 7.32
CA LEU A 74 21.45 -4.31 7.88
C LEU A 74 19.99 -4.64 7.54
N GLU A 75 19.09 -4.17 8.40
CA GLU A 75 17.65 -4.31 8.25
C GLU A 75 17.11 -3.07 7.55
N TYR A 76 16.30 -3.25 6.50
CA TYR A 76 15.61 -2.17 5.82
C TYR A 76 14.20 -2.63 5.41
N LEU A 77 13.19 -1.97 5.97
CA LEU A 77 11.78 -2.36 5.82
C LEU A 77 11.56 -3.82 6.24
N ASP A 78 11.07 -4.63 5.32
CA ASP A 78 10.75 -6.04 5.52
C ASP A 78 11.92 -6.99 5.18
N ALA A 79 13.12 -6.46 4.90
CA ALA A 79 14.24 -7.23 4.40
C ALA A 79 15.52 -7.01 5.24
N THR A 80 16.28 -8.10 5.41
CA THR A 80 17.67 -8.04 5.83
C THR A 80 18.54 -8.04 4.56
N ILE A 81 19.41 -7.05 4.43
CA ILE A 81 20.28 -6.84 3.28
C ILE A 81 21.72 -7.07 3.71
N GLU A 82 22.33 -8.11 3.14
CA GLU A 82 23.73 -8.48 3.37
C GLU A 82 24.56 -8.12 2.13
N ASN A 83 25.69 -7.46 2.35
CA ASN A 83 26.64 -7.13 1.30
C ASN A 83 27.75 -8.17 1.20
N ASN A 84 27.74 -8.95 0.12
CA ASN A 84 28.77 -9.94 -0.21
C ASN A 84 29.73 -9.35 -1.25
N ASN A 85 30.65 -8.49 -0.79
CA ASN A 85 31.68 -7.85 -1.62
C ASN A 85 31.14 -7.13 -2.87
N GLY A 86 30.06 -6.36 -2.70
CA GLY A 86 29.38 -5.61 -3.76
C GLY A 86 28.15 -6.33 -4.31
N ASN A 87 27.95 -7.61 -3.98
CA ASN A 87 26.74 -8.33 -4.34
C ASN A 87 25.74 -8.33 -3.16
N LEU A 88 24.60 -7.68 -3.33
CA LEU A 88 23.59 -7.59 -2.27
C LEU A 88 22.72 -8.83 -2.27
N LYS A 89 22.70 -9.52 -1.13
CA LYS A 89 21.83 -10.63 -0.84
C LYS A 89 20.73 -10.15 0.10
N THR A 90 19.49 -10.53 -0.17
CA THR A 90 18.32 -10.14 0.63
C THR A 90 17.62 -11.36 1.18
N THR A 91 17.16 -11.26 2.43
CA THR A 91 16.30 -12.25 3.12
C THR A 91 15.17 -11.53 3.85
N ILE A 92 14.15 -12.27 4.32
CA ILE A 92 13.08 -11.65 5.11
C ILE A 92 13.62 -11.25 6.49
N TYR A 93 13.33 -10.01 6.88
CA TYR A 93 13.55 -9.56 8.24
C TYR A 93 12.36 -9.93 9.15
N HIS A 94 12.66 -10.62 10.25
CA HIS A 94 11.72 -10.90 11.34
C HIS A 94 12.21 -10.18 12.60
N LYS A 95 11.40 -9.26 13.12
CA LYS A 95 11.74 -8.52 14.33
C LYS A 95 11.88 -9.48 15.51
N SER A 96 12.89 -9.30 16.36
CA SER A 96 13.14 -10.21 17.51
C SER A 96 11.97 -10.29 18.49
N ALA A 97 11.18 -9.22 18.62
CA ALA A 97 9.98 -9.15 19.44
C ALA A 97 8.70 -9.62 18.70
N TRP A 98 8.83 -10.17 17.50
CA TRP A 98 7.70 -10.63 16.70
C TRP A 98 7.17 -11.95 17.27
N GLU A 99 5.91 -11.93 17.68
CA GLU A 99 5.17 -13.16 17.95
C GLU A 99 4.66 -13.74 16.62
N PRO A 100 4.71 -15.06 16.42
CA PRO A 100 4.22 -15.72 15.21
C PRO A 100 2.68 -15.77 15.19
N TYR A 101 2.01 -14.66 15.55
CA TYR A 101 0.57 -14.55 15.55
C TYR A 101 0.10 -14.14 14.14
N ILE A 102 -0.55 -15.08 13.48
CA ILE A 102 -1.26 -14.87 12.21
C ILE A 102 -2.72 -15.20 12.48
N LEU A 103 -3.63 -14.73 11.62
CA LEU A 103 -5.05 -15.02 11.74
C LEU A 103 -5.29 -16.52 12.01
N PRO A 104 -5.79 -16.90 13.20
CA PRO A 104 -5.97 -18.31 13.56
C PRO A 104 -6.99 -18.99 12.66
N TYR A 105 -6.77 -20.26 12.34
CA TYR A 105 -7.62 -21.00 11.39
C TYR A 105 -9.06 -21.24 11.90
N GLU A 106 -9.24 -21.23 13.22
CA GLU A 106 -10.54 -21.34 13.88
C GLU A 106 -11.33 -20.02 13.87
N SER A 107 -10.71 -18.92 13.45
CA SER A 107 -11.42 -17.65 13.34
C SER A 107 -12.54 -17.72 12.30
N ASP A 108 -13.63 -16.98 12.53
CA ASP A 108 -14.80 -16.94 11.64
C ASP A 108 -14.57 -16.06 10.40
N HIS A 109 -13.47 -16.31 9.69
CA HIS A 109 -13.15 -15.68 8.42
C HIS A 109 -13.36 -16.66 7.26
N PRO A 110 -13.78 -16.18 6.08
CA PRO A 110 -13.90 -17.04 4.92
C PRO A 110 -12.62 -17.82 4.61
N ARG A 111 -12.75 -19.07 4.15
CA ARG A 111 -11.61 -19.95 3.85
C ARG A 111 -10.65 -19.39 2.80
N HIS A 112 -11.15 -18.56 1.88
CA HIS A 112 -10.30 -17.89 0.89
C HIS A 112 -9.34 -16.85 1.53
N ILE A 113 -9.67 -16.27 2.69
CA ILE A 113 -8.77 -15.36 3.41
C ILE A 113 -7.58 -16.15 3.96
N HIS A 114 -7.85 -17.28 4.60
CA HIS A 114 -6.83 -18.21 5.09
C HIS A 114 -5.92 -18.72 3.96
N ALA A 115 -6.49 -19.09 2.82
CA ALA A 115 -5.72 -19.47 1.63
C ALA A 115 -4.86 -18.31 1.09
N ASN A 116 -5.41 -17.09 1.08
CA ASN A 116 -4.68 -15.91 0.63
C ASN A 116 -3.51 -15.56 1.55
N ILE A 117 -3.62 -15.79 2.86
CA ILE A 117 -2.50 -15.58 3.79
C ILE A 117 -1.30 -16.42 3.35
N ILE A 118 -1.50 -17.73 3.14
CA ILE A 118 -0.46 -18.65 2.65
C ILE A 118 0.16 -18.11 1.36
N TYR A 119 -0.69 -17.77 0.38
CA TYR A 119 -0.24 -17.22 -0.91
C TYR A 119 0.60 -15.95 -0.73
N THR A 120 0.14 -15.00 0.08
CA THR A 120 0.82 -13.71 0.29
C THR A 120 2.16 -13.87 1.01
N MET A 121 2.26 -14.80 1.96
CA MET A 121 3.52 -15.09 2.64
C MET A 121 4.54 -15.69 1.66
N LEU A 122 4.13 -16.66 0.83
CA LEU A 122 5.00 -17.24 -0.20
C LEU A 122 5.41 -16.22 -1.26
N VAL A 123 4.50 -15.35 -1.72
CA VAL A 123 4.84 -14.25 -2.64
C VAL A 123 5.84 -13.28 -2.00
N ARG A 124 5.67 -12.95 -0.71
CA ARG A 124 6.60 -12.08 0.02
C ARG A 124 7.99 -12.73 0.10
N ALA A 125 8.07 -13.99 0.51
CA ALA A 125 9.31 -14.76 0.56
C ALA A 125 10.00 -14.81 -0.81
N ALA A 126 9.28 -15.19 -1.85
CA ALA A 126 9.83 -15.29 -3.21
C ALA A 126 10.26 -13.94 -3.79
N ARG A 127 9.74 -12.81 -3.29
CA ARG A 127 10.16 -11.46 -3.73
C ARG A 127 11.37 -10.93 -2.97
N LEU A 128 11.50 -11.29 -1.69
CA LEU A 128 12.54 -10.74 -0.82
C LEU A 128 13.76 -11.63 -0.72
N CYS A 129 13.64 -12.95 -0.82
CA CYS A 129 14.78 -13.86 -0.75
C CYS A 129 15.53 -13.89 -2.09
N SER A 130 16.85 -13.68 -2.07
CA SER A 130 17.66 -13.73 -3.30
C SER A 130 17.98 -15.16 -3.76
N THR A 131 18.10 -16.12 -2.83
CA THR A 131 18.46 -17.51 -3.15
C THR A 131 17.33 -18.48 -2.85
N VAL A 132 17.39 -19.65 -3.46
CA VAL A 132 16.38 -20.70 -3.29
C VAL A 132 16.43 -21.28 -1.88
N GLU A 133 17.62 -21.35 -1.28
CA GLU A 133 17.83 -21.84 0.08
C GLU A 133 17.19 -20.91 1.11
N ASP A 134 17.39 -19.59 0.98
CA ASP A 134 16.76 -18.64 1.90
C ASP A 134 15.24 -18.62 1.73
N PHE A 135 14.75 -18.77 0.50
CA PHE A 135 13.33 -18.89 0.22
C PHE A 135 12.73 -20.15 0.86
N ASP A 136 13.42 -21.29 0.75
CA ASP A 136 12.96 -22.55 1.34
C ASP A 136 12.94 -22.48 2.87
N MET A 137 13.96 -21.89 3.48
CA MET A 137 13.99 -21.65 4.93
C MET A 137 12.81 -20.77 5.38
N GLU A 138 12.50 -19.71 4.64
CA GLU A 138 11.35 -18.85 4.93
C GLU A 138 10.00 -19.56 4.69
N ARG A 139 9.93 -20.42 3.67
CA ARG A 139 8.77 -21.26 3.39
C ARG A 139 8.50 -22.23 4.54
N LEU A 140 9.54 -22.90 5.04
CA LEU A 140 9.46 -23.80 6.19
C LEU A 140 9.07 -23.06 7.47
N SER A 141 9.65 -21.87 7.70
CA SER A 141 9.26 -20.98 8.80
C SER A 141 7.77 -20.63 8.72
N THR A 142 7.31 -20.19 7.54
CA THR A 142 5.90 -19.89 7.25
C THR A 142 4.99 -21.08 7.52
N GLU A 143 5.38 -22.28 7.10
CA GLU A 143 4.64 -23.51 7.37
C GLU A 143 4.49 -23.76 8.87
N MET A 144 5.58 -23.64 9.62
CA MET A 144 5.58 -23.79 11.08
C MET A 144 4.66 -22.76 11.76
N ILE A 145 4.76 -21.49 11.38
CA ILE A 145 3.91 -20.42 11.93
C ILE A 145 2.43 -20.74 11.69
N LEU A 146 2.06 -21.15 10.48
CA LEU A 146 0.66 -21.45 10.16
C LEU A 146 0.15 -22.68 10.92
N LEU A 147 0.99 -23.71 11.10
CA LEU A 147 0.66 -24.87 11.94
C LEU A 147 0.42 -24.45 13.40
N LEU A 148 1.26 -23.57 13.96
CA LEU A 148 1.09 -23.01 15.30
C LEU A 148 -0.22 -22.22 15.44
N ASN A 149 -0.72 -21.62 14.35
CA ASN A 149 -2.00 -20.90 14.31
C ASN A 149 -3.20 -21.81 13.92
N GLY A 150 -3.03 -23.14 14.00
CA GLY A 150 -4.11 -24.11 13.86
C GLY A 150 -4.50 -24.48 12.43
N TYR A 151 -3.70 -24.12 11.42
CA TYR A 151 -4.01 -24.47 10.03
C TYR A 151 -3.87 -25.98 9.80
N PRO A 152 -4.87 -26.66 9.21
CA PRO A 152 -4.79 -28.09 8.96
C PRO A 152 -3.66 -28.45 7.99
N PRO A 153 -2.85 -29.50 8.25
CA PRO A 153 -1.72 -29.86 7.38
C PRO A 153 -2.11 -30.09 5.92
N LYS A 154 -3.26 -30.75 5.67
CA LYS A 154 -3.77 -30.98 4.31
C LYS A 154 -4.11 -29.66 3.59
N PHE A 155 -4.66 -28.69 4.30
CA PHE A 155 -4.99 -27.38 3.77
C PHE A 155 -3.72 -26.61 3.38
N LEU A 156 -2.71 -26.63 4.27
CA LEU A 156 -1.41 -26.03 4.00
C LEU A 156 -0.73 -26.64 2.78
N GLN A 157 -0.54 -27.96 2.77
CA GLN A 157 0.12 -28.65 1.66
C GLN A 157 -0.57 -28.38 0.32
N GLN A 158 -1.90 -28.41 0.29
CA GLN A 158 -2.65 -28.11 -0.93
C GLN A 158 -2.39 -26.68 -1.42
N HIS A 159 -2.52 -25.68 -0.54
CA HIS A 159 -2.39 -24.28 -0.95
C HIS A 159 -0.95 -23.88 -1.25
N MET A 160 0.01 -24.43 -0.54
CA MET A 160 1.42 -24.24 -0.85
C MET A 160 1.78 -24.90 -2.19
N LYS A 161 1.39 -26.15 -2.43
CA LYS A 161 1.60 -26.81 -3.73
C LYS A 161 0.96 -26.03 -4.88
N ASN A 162 -0.26 -25.52 -4.68
CA ASN A 162 -0.95 -24.72 -5.68
C ASN A 162 -0.19 -23.44 -6.06
N PHE A 163 0.54 -22.81 -5.12
CA PHE A 163 1.39 -21.66 -5.43
C PHE A 163 2.46 -22.02 -6.46
N PHE A 164 3.17 -23.15 -6.29
CA PHE A 164 4.22 -23.57 -7.23
C PHE A 164 3.65 -24.00 -8.58
N ILE A 165 2.50 -24.69 -8.59
CA ILE A 165 1.80 -25.05 -9.83
C ILE A 165 1.38 -23.79 -10.59
N GLN A 166 0.81 -22.80 -9.91
CA GLN A 166 0.34 -21.56 -10.54
C GLN A 166 1.47 -20.74 -11.19
N HIS A 167 2.70 -20.93 -10.71
CA HIS A 167 3.88 -20.21 -11.18
C HIS A 167 4.84 -21.10 -12.00
N ASP A 168 4.40 -22.29 -12.43
CA ASP A 168 5.22 -23.26 -13.18
C ASP A 168 6.59 -23.55 -12.52
N ALA A 169 6.63 -23.51 -11.19
CA ALA A 169 7.86 -23.56 -10.39
C ALA A 169 7.94 -24.81 -9.51
N MET A 170 7.32 -25.93 -9.91
CA MET A 170 7.24 -27.14 -9.08
C MET A 170 8.63 -27.73 -8.73
N SER A 171 9.61 -27.58 -9.62
CA SER A 171 11.00 -28.01 -9.38
C SER A 171 11.69 -27.26 -8.23
N VAL A 172 11.23 -26.03 -7.90
CA VAL A 172 11.71 -25.30 -6.72
C VAL A 172 11.31 -26.02 -5.44
N TRP A 173 10.09 -26.58 -5.39
CA TRP A 173 9.58 -27.30 -4.23
C TRP A 173 10.23 -28.69 -4.06
N THR A 174 10.46 -29.41 -5.16
CA THR A 174 10.92 -30.81 -5.10
C THR A 174 12.44 -30.95 -5.07
N GLU A 175 13.16 -30.07 -5.76
CA GLU A 175 14.59 -30.23 -6.05
C GLU A 175 15.42 -29.01 -5.63
N LEU A 176 14.81 -27.96 -5.09
CA LEU A 176 15.47 -26.69 -4.79
C LEU A 176 16.21 -26.13 -6.01
N ASN A 177 15.60 -26.24 -7.18
CA ASN A 177 16.21 -25.79 -8.43
C ASN A 177 16.41 -24.27 -8.44
N SER A 178 17.66 -23.83 -8.41
CA SER A 178 18.02 -22.40 -8.33
C SER A 178 17.62 -21.62 -9.59
N GLU A 179 17.70 -22.22 -10.78
CA GLU A 179 17.34 -21.56 -12.04
C GLU A 179 15.82 -21.32 -12.12
N ALA A 180 15.03 -22.35 -11.80
CA ALA A 180 13.58 -22.23 -11.73
C ALA A 180 13.15 -21.21 -10.67
N TYR A 181 13.86 -21.15 -9.54
CA TYR A 181 13.63 -20.14 -8.51
C TYR A 181 13.92 -18.73 -9.03
N GLN A 182 15.01 -18.51 -9.76
CA GLN A 182 15.30 -17.20 -10.33
C GLN A 182 14.24 -16.75 -11.34
N GLN A 183 13.67 -17.68 -12.12
CA GLN A 183 12.53 -17.37 -13.01
C GLN A 183 11.29 -16.94 -12.20
N LEU A 184 10.95 -17.69 -11.16
CA LEU A 184 9.86 -17.36 -10.22
C LEU A 184 10.08 -15.98 -9.55
N HIS A 185 11.26 -15.77 -8.99
CA HIS A 185 11.66 -14.55 -8.29
C HIS A 185 11.50 -13.33 -9.20
N ASN A 186 12.09 -13.37 -10.39
CA ASN A 186 11.99 -12.29 -11.37
C ASN A 186 10.54 -12.06 -11.83
N ALA A 187 9.79 -13.13 -12.10
CA ALA A 187 8.38 -13.01 -12.50
C ALA A 187 7.52 -12.33 -11.44
N LEU A 188 7.78 -12.58 -10.15
CA LEU A 188 7.04 -11.98 -9.04
C LEU A 188 7.52 -10.56 -8.71
N LEU A 189 8.82 -10.28 -8.85
CA LEU A 189 9.43 -8.98 -8.58
C LEU A 189 8.94 -7.93 -9.58
N TYR A 190 8.95 -8.26 -10.88
CA TYR A 190 8.53 -7.35 -11.96
C TYR A 190 7.04 -7.45 -12.28
N LYS A 191 6.25 -8.17 -11.48
CA LYS A 191 4.80 -8.27 -11.66
C LYS A 191 4.17 -6.87 -11.48
N PRO A 192 3.55 -6.31 -12.54
CA PRO A 192 3.05 -4.94 -12.49
C PRO A 192 1.97 -4.80 -11.43
N THR A 193 1.99 -3.67 -10.72
CA THR A 193 0.98 -3.40 -9.71
C THR A 193 -0.39 -3.20 -10.37
N ARG A 194 -1.48 -3.40 -9.61
CA ARG A 194 -2.84 -3.12 -10.12
C ARG A 194 -2.98 -1.67 -10.63
N ARG A 195 -2.22 -0.72 -10.07
CA ARG A 195 -2.20 0.68 -10.52
C ARG A 195 -1.52 0.81 -11.88
N GLU A 196 -0.37 0.17 -12.09
CA GLU A 196 0.31 0.13 -13.39
C GLU A 196 -0.49 -0.61 -14.47
N LEU A 197 -1.18 -1.69 -14.10
CA LEU A 197 -2.06 -2.38 -15.04
C LEU A 197 -3.23 -1.47 -15.46
N LYS A 198 -3.82 -0.73 -14.52
CA LYS A 198 -4.87 0.25 -14.84
C LYS A 198 -4.37 1.40 -15.72
N SER A 199 -3.11 1.81 -15.60
CA SER A 199 -2.54 2.82 -16.50
C SER A 199 -2.20 2.26 -17.89
N LYS A 200 -1.90 0.95 -18.01
CA LYS A 200 -1.58 0.27 -19.28
C LYS A 200 -2.82 -0.13 -20.11
N VAL A 201 -4.02 -0.23 -19.53
CA VAL A 201 -5.24 -0.70 -20.24
C VAL A 201 -5.85 0.34 -21.22
N GLN A 202 -5.24 1.53 -21.37
CA GLN A 202 -5.48 2.40 -22.54
C GLN A 202 -4.19 2.57 -23.33
N THR A 203 -4.00 1.77 -24.40
CA THR A 203 -3.83 2.26 -25.79
C THR A 203 -3.23 1.20 -26.73
N ASN A 204 -3.98 0.89 -27.79
CA ASN A 204 -3.41 0.47 -29.06
C ASN A 204 -2.70 1.67 -29.71
N GLY A 205 -1.38 1.77 -29.53
CA GLY A 205 -0.50 2.29 -30.59
C GLY A 205 0.11 3.69 -30.45
N HIS A 206 -0.19 4.49 -29.43
CA HIS A 206 0.54 5.76 -29.22
C HIS A 206 0.94 5.97 -27.76
N LEU A 207 2.25 6.05 -27.53
CA LEU A 207 2.87 6.48 -26.26
C LEU A 207 2.58 7.97 -26.02
N ILE A 208 1.34 8.28 -25.68
CA ILE A 208 1.03 9.51 -24.98
C ILE A 208 1.20 9.15 -23.52
N GLN A 209 2.17 9.78 -22.83
CA GLN A 209 2.11 9.84 -21.37
C GLN A 209 0.68 10.25 -21.06
N ASN A 210 -0.11 9.38 -20.42
CA ASN A 210 -1.29 9.81 -19.69
C ASN A 210 -0.77 10.72 -18.55
N ARG A 211 -0.35 11.95 -18.91
CA ARG A 211 -0.87 13.11 -18.21
C ARG A 211 -2.34 12.81 -18.23
N ASN A 212 -2.90 12.40 -17.08
CA ASN A 212 -4.32 12.51 -16.87
C ASN A 212 -4.70 13.78 -17.60
N ASN A 213 -5.55 13.68 -18.63
CA ASN A 213 -6.30 14.83 -19.06
C ASN A 213 -7.15 15.13 -17.82
N TYR A 214 -6.53 15.78 -16.83
CA TYR A 214 -7.20 16.69 -15.97
C TYR A 214 -7.75 17.68 -16.98
N GLU A 215 -8.96 17.40 -17.46
CA GLU A 215 -9.81 18.44 -17.99
C GLU A 215 -9.58 19.61 -17.07
N HIS A 216 -9.11 20.72 -17.64
CA HIS A 216 -8.97 21.95 -16.90
C HIS A 216 -10.36 22.22 -16.34
N LYS A 217 -10.59 21.79 -15.10
CA LYS A 217 -11.76 22.23 -14.38
C LYS A 217 -11.45 23.69 -14.18
N ASP A 218 -12.28 24.54 -14.76
CA ASP A 218 -12.34 25.96 -14.45
C ASP A 218 -12.58 26.19 -12.94
N GLN A 219 -12.74 25.11 -12.15
CA GLN A 219 -13.01 25.11 -10.73
C GLN A 219 -12.15 24.08 -9.99
N ILE A 220 -11.32 24.54 -9.05
CA ILE A 220 -10.63 23.68 -8.08
C ILE A 220 -11.41 23.71 -6.77
N TYR A 221 -11.85 22.54 -6.31
CA TYR A 221 -12.49 22.39 -5.01
C TYR A 221 -11.45 22.01 -3.96
N LEU A 222 -11.27 22.87 -2.97
CA LEU A 222 -10.46 22.56 -1.80
C LEU A 222 -11.40 22.26 -0.65
N HIS A 223 -11.32 21.05 -0.14
CA HIS A 223 -12.17 20.60 0.96
C HIS A 223 -11.42 20.66 2.29
N TYR A 224 -12.08 21.17 3.33
CA TYR A 224 -11.53 21.19 4.69
C TYR A 224 -12.56 20.65 5.69
N THR A 225 -12.06 20.13 6.80
CA THR A 225 -12.82 19.32 7.79
C THR A 225 -13.26 20.11 9.02
N PHE A 226 -12.92 21.39 9.12
CA PHE A 226 -13.14 22.21 10.31
C PHE A 226 -14.05 23.41 10.02
N GLU A 227 -15.18 23.52 10.72
CA GLU A 227 -16.10 24.66 10.60
C GLU A 227 -15.74 25.83 11.52
N ASN A 228 -14.91 25.58 12.55
CA ASN A 228 -14.60 26.58 13.57
C ASN A 228 -13.23 27.23 13.32
N GLY A 229 -13.24 28.52 12.99
CA GLY A 229 -12.05 29.36 12.80
C GLY A 229 -12.37 30.63 11.99
N PRO A 230 -11.43 31.58 11.86
CA PRO A 230 -11.60 32.80 11.06
C PRO A 230 -11.56 32.48 9.57
N LEU A 231 -12.58 31.76 9.09
CA LEU A 231 -12.73 31.29 7.71
C LEU A 231 -12.67 32.41 6.68
N VAL A 232 -13.14 33.60 7.05
CA VAL A 232 -13.05 34.81 6.22
C VAL A 232 -11.60 35.25 6.04
N GLY A 233 -10.79 35.18 7.10
CA GLY A 233 -9.35 35.49 7.06
C GLY A 233 -8.58 34.47 6.22
N PHE A 234 -8.79 33.18 6.49
CA PHE A 234 -8.15 32.11 5.72
C PHE A 234 -8.48 32.19 4.21
N LYS A 235 -9.76 32.40 3.86
CA LYS A 235 -10.20 32.57 2.47
C LYS A 235 -9.46 33.72 1.78
N LYS A 236 -9.23 34.82 2.49
CA LYS A 236 -8.57 36.02 1.97
C LYS A 236 -7.07 35.79 1.77
N GLU A 237 -6.36 35.31 2.79
CA GLU A 237 -4.93 35.04 2.73
C GLU A 237 -4.61 33.97 1.67
N TYR A 238 -5.40 32.90 1.63
CA TYR A 238 -5.21 31.84 0.65
C TYR A 238 -5.40 32.34 -0.78
N ARG A 239 -6.39 33.20 -1.04
CA ARG A 239 -6.56 33.84 -2.37
C ARG A 239 -5.37 34.71 -2.73
N GLN A 240 -4.84 35.49 -1.78
CA GLN A 240 -3.67 36.33 -2.03
C GLN A 240 -2.44 35.49 -2.41
N ILE A 241 -2.22 34.37 -1.71
CA ILE A 241 -1.14 33.43 -2.03
C ILE A 241 -1.37 32.78 -3.41
N TRP A 242 -2.62 32.43 -3.72
CA TRP A 242 -2.97 31.83 -5.01
C TRP A 242 -2.74 32.79 -6.17
N GLU A 243 -3.24 34.01 -6.07
CA GLU A 243 -3.10 35.04 -7.09
C GLU A 243 -1.61 35.39 -7.31
N LYS A 244 -0.85 35.54 -6.22
CA LYS A 244 0.58 35.85 -6.28
C LYS A 244 1.40 34.77 -7.00
N ASN A 245 1.14 33.49 -6.71
CA ASN A 245 2.02 32.39 -7.15
C ASN A 245 1.52 31.67 -8.41
N TYR A 246 0.22 31.72 -8.70
CA TYR A 246 -0.41 30.90 -9.74
C TYR A 246 -1.20 31.71 -10.77
N VAL A 247 -1.45 33.01 -10.57
CA VAL A 247 -2.17 33.86 -11.55
C VAL A 247 -1.21 34.87 -12.18
N TYR A 248 -0.49 34.43 -13.21
CA TYR A 248 0.42 35.27 -13.99
C TYR A 248 0.26 35.02 -15.50
N PRO A 249 0.74 35.92 -16.38
CA PRO A 249 0.67 35.74 -17.83
C PRO A 249 1.40 34.46 -18.27
N GLY A 250 0.68 33.52 -18.88
CA GLY A 250 1.22 32.20 -19.26
C GLY A 250 0.98 31.08 -18.23
N SER A 251 0.42 31.40 -17.06
CA SER A 251 0.03 30.39 -16.08
C SER A 251 -1.16 29.55 -16.57
N ARG A 252 -1.06 28.24 -16.38
CA ARG A 252 -2.13 27.27 -16.63
C ARG A 252 -3.35 27.42 -15.71
N PHE A 253 -3.21 28.18 -14.62
CA PHE A 253 -4.25 28.38 -13.61
C PHE A 253 -4.88 29.78 -13.64
N LYS A 254 -4.52 30.61 -14.64
CA LYS A 254 -4.96 32.00 -14.75
C LYS A 254 -6.49 32.16 -14.69
N ASN A 255 -7.22 31.22 -15.29
CA ASN A 255 -8.70 31.24 -15.36
C ASN A 255 -9.36 30.26 -14.39
N THR A 256 -8.60 29.63 -13.50
CA THR A 256 -9.14 28.61 -12.58
C THR A 256 -9.75 29.26 -11.34
N ARG A 257 -11.05 29.07 -11.16
CA ARG A 257 -11.81 29.51 -9.99
C ARG A 257 -11.55 28.58 -8.81
N LEU A 258 -11.17 29.15 -7.67
CA LEU A 258 -10.94 28.37 -6.46
C LEU A 258 -12.20 28.38 -5.58
N ILE A 259 -12.72 27.20 -5.26
CA ILE A 259 -13.92 26.99 -4.44
C ILE A 259 -13.51 26.25 -3.17
N LEU A 260 -13.61 26.94 -2.03
CA LEU A 260 -13.35 26.39 -0.72
C LEU A 260 -14.68 25.82 -0.17
N GLY A 261 -14.75 24.50 0.01
CA GLY A 261 -15.94 23.81 0.50
C GLY A 261 -15.67 23.03 1.80
N THR A 262 -16.67 22.89 2.66
CA THR A 262 -16.59 22.00 3.82
C THR A 262 -16.93 20.57 3.39
N ILE A 263 -16.17 19.58 3.85
CA ILE A 263 -16.66 18.20 3.87
C ILE A 263 -17.29 18.00 5.24
N LEU A 264 -18.62 17.96 5.28
CA LEU A 264 -19.34 17.44 6.43
C LEU A 264 -19.09 15.93 6.46
N ASN A 265 -18.41 15.44 7.50
CA ASN A 265 -18.42 14.03 7.79
C ASN A 265 -19.88 13.59 7.94
N ARG A 266 -20.28 12.53 7.24
CA ARG A 266 -21.63 11.98 7.32
C ARG A 266 -21.98 11.71 8.79
N THR A 267 -22.98 12.41 9.32
CA THR A 267 -23.49 12.13 10.66
C THR A 267 -24.08 10.71 10.68
N LEU A 268 -24.10 10.04 11.84
CA LEU A 268 -24.74 8.73 11.99
C LEU A 268 -26.18 8.74 11.44
N GLN A 269 -26.89 9.85 11.64
CA GLN A 269 -28.22 10.11 11.10
C GLN A 269 -28.28 10.05 9.56
N SER A 270 -27.26 10.55 8.86
CA SER A 270 -27.18 10.48 7.39
C SER A 270 -26.86 9.08 6.85
N LEU A 271 -26.26 8.20 7.68
CA LEU A 271 -26.06 6.79 7.37
C LEU A 271 -27.31 5.94 7.64
N LEU A 272 -28.11 6.34 8.65
CA LEU A 272 -29.29 5.61 9.12
C LEU A 272 -30.59 6.02 8.42
N ILE A 273 -30.64 7.15 7.72
CA ILE A 273 -31.81 7.50 6.89
C ILE A 273 -31.74 6.68 5.59
N HIS A 274 -32.33 5.50 5.62
CA HIS A 274 -32.72 4.83 4.38
C HIS A 274 -33.71 5.73 3.63
N LYS A 275 -33.46 5.94 2.32
CA LYS A 275 -34.44 6.53 1.39
C LYS A 275 -35.79 5.87 1.65
N LYS A 276 -36.83 6.69 1.85
CA LYS A 276 -38.23 6.25 1.99
C LYS A 276 -38.50 5.15 0.95
N SER A 277 -38.95 3.98 1.40
CA SER A 277 -39.14 2.82 0.51
C SER A 277 -40.10 3.21 -0.64
N LYS A 278 -39.94 2.59 -1.82
CA LYS A 278 -40.79 2.87 -2.98
C LYS A 278 -42.27 2.72 -2.59
N ARG A 279 -43.12 3.66 -3.03
CA ARG A 279 -44.56 3.71 -2.72
C ARG A 279 -45.27 2.38 -2.97
N ASP A 280 -44.84 1.64 -3.99
CA ASP A 280 -45.37 0.33 -4.39
C ASP A 280 -45.23 -0.75 -3.31
N MET A 281 -44.25 -0.64 -2.41
CA MET A 281 -44.12 -1.54 -1.25
C MET A 281 -45.08 -1.20 -0.11
N LEU A 282 -45.60 0.03 -0.06
CA LEU A 282 -46.55 0.49 0.96
C LEU A 282 -48.01 0.29 0.52
N THR A 283 -48.26 0.01 -0.76
CA THR A 283 -49.61 -0.16 -1.33
C THR A 283 -49.97 -1.59 -1.72
N ARG A 284 -49.12 -2.58 -1.43
CA ARG A 284 -49.51 -4.01 -1.52
C ARG A 284 -50.40 -4.40 -0.33
N ILE A 285 -51.60 -3.83 -0.29
CA ILE A 285 -52.72 -4.48 0.38
C ILE A 285 -53.18 -5.55 -0.62
N GLN A 286 -52.85 -6.81 -0.36
CA GLN A 286 -53.51 -7.91 -1.06
C GLN A 286 -55.02 -7.79 -0.78
N PRO A 287 -55.90 -7.81 -1.79
CA PRO A 287 -57.32 -7.92 -1.53
C PRO A 287 -57.59 -9.29 -0.89
N THR A 288 -57.80 -9.28 0.42
CA THR A 288 -58.33 -10.40 1.20
C THR A 288 -59.80 -10.59 0.86
N THR A 289 -60.13 -11.40 -0.15
CA THR A 289 -61.54 -11.77 -0.41
C THR A 289 -61.82 -13.24 -0.67
N GLU A 290 -60.87 -14.18 -0.52
CA GLU A 290 -61.22 -15.61 -0.67
C GLU A 290 -60.68 -16.57 0.41
N ALA A 291 -59.84 -16.11 1.34
CA ALA A 291 -59.30 -16.98 2.40
C ALA A 291 -60.06 -16.92 3.75
N ALA A 292 -60.99 -15.97 3.94
CA ALA A 292 -61.71 -15.79 5.21
C ALA A 292 -63.07 -16.53 5.27
N SER A 293 -63.56 -17.07 4.16
CA SER A 293 -64.87 -17.74 4.11
C SER A 293 -64.79 -19.26 4.29
N ARG A 294 -63.59 -19.86 4.34
CA ARG A 294 -63.41 -21.31 4.52
C ARG A 294 -63.17 -21.75 5.96
N THR A 295 -62.96 -20.84 6.91
CA THR A 295 -62.59 -21.21 8.30
C THR A 295 -63.76 -21.13 9.30
N ILE A 296 -64.98 -20.76 8.85
CA ILE A 296 -66.15 -20.64 9.74
C ILE A 296 -67.22 -21.74 9.49
N GLN A 297 -67.17 -22.47 8.37
CA GLN A 297 -68.13 -23.56 8.11
C GLN A 297 -67.67 -24.97 8.56
N GLU A 298 -66.39 -25.19 8.87
CA GLU A 298 -65.89 -26.51 9.33
C GLU A 298 -65.84 -26.68 10.86
N ARG A 299 -66.47 -25.77 11.63
CA ARG A 299 -66.61 -25.90 13.11
C ARG A 299 -68.03 -26.06 13.63
N PHE A 300 -69.00 -26.35 12.75
CA PHE A 300 -70.37 -26.66 13.18
C PHE A 300 -70.96 -27.99 12.68
N HIS A 301 -70.20 -28.82 11.97
CA HIS A 301 -70.58 -30.23 11.72
C HIS A 301 -69.36 -31.15 11.64
N GLN A 302 -68.83 -31.53 12.81
CA GLN A 302 -68.34 -32.87 13.19
C GLN A 302 -67.74 -32.81 14.60
#